data_AF-A0A7R9CPI5-F1
#
_entry.id   AF-A0A7R9CPI5-F1
#
_cell.length_a   1.000
_cell.length_b   1.000
_cell.length_c   1.000
_cell.angle_alpha   90.00
_cell.angle_beta   90.00
_cell.angle_gamma   90.00
#
_symmetry.space_group_name_H-M   'P 1'
#
loop_
_entity.id
_entity.type
_entity.pdbx_description
1 polymer ?
#
loop_
_entity_poly.entity_id
_entity_poly.type
_entity_poly.pdbx_seq_one_letter_code
_entity_poly.pdbx_strand_id
1 'polypeptide(L)'
;MQLVTRIYSRVGNSVYTASRVLDVYTASRGVLASILLPEECSRIYCFPRSAHIYTASRGVLDSDTIGSCYDYTTVLQDSLLFYEAQRSGKLPSDQRVTWRKDSALNDKGNDGEDLTGGYYDAGDYVKFGFPMAFTTTVLSWGLLDHENGYQKANSVDDCRKAIKWATDWFLKAHVSANEYYGQVGSGTVDHASWGRPEDMTMERPAFKITTSAPGQAFIIKLTSGASVYKDDLALQQQPAT
;
A
#
# COMPACT_ATOMS: atom_id res chain seq x y z
N MET A 1 8.14 12.11 17.06
CA MET A 1 7.84 13.54 16.80
C MET A 1 8.98 14.32 16.13
N GLN A 2 10.25 13.90 16.15
CA GLN A 2 11.37 14.66 15.54
C GLN A 2 11.72 14.31 14.08
N LEU A 3 11.11 13.27 13.48
CA LEU A 3 11.40 12.89 12.10
C LEU A 3 10.52 13.66 11.08
N VAL A 4 9.28 14.00 11.46
CA VAL A 4 8.32 14.73 10.62
C VAL A 4 8.75 16.20 10.42
N THR A 5 9.41 16.80 11.41
CA THR A 5 9.88 18.19 11.34
C THR A 5 11.05 18.38 10.37
N ARG A 6 11.84 17.34 10.06
CA ARG A 6 12.99 17.44 9.14
C ARG A 6 12.59 17.46 7.65
N ILE A 7 11.38 17.00 7.31
CA ILE A 7 10.86 17.10 5.94
C ILE A 7 10.38 18.53 5.67
N TYR A 8 9.81 19.21 6.68
CA TYR A 8 9.36 20.59 6.59
C TYR A 8 10.49 21.60 6.35
N SER A 9 11.72 21.36 6.81
CA SER A 9 12.82 22.34 6.71
C SER A 9 13.57 22.34 5.37
N ARG A 10 13.27 21.41 4.45
CA ARG A 10 13.92 21.36 3.11
C ARG A 10 13.05 21.87 1.96
N VAL A 11 11.77 22.16 2.21
CA VAL A 11 10.86 22.76 1.21
C VAL A 11 10.67 24.22 1.57
N GLY A 12 11.69 25.02 1.32
CA GLY A 12 11.63 26.47 1.48
C GLY A 12 10.71 27.10 0.43
N ASN A 13 9.84 27.99 0.90
CA ASN A 13 9.22 29.11 0.19
C ASN A 13 8.71 28.85 -1.24
N SER A 14 7.51 28.29 -1.35
CA SER A 14 6.64 28.66 -2.46
C SER A 14 5.23 28.91 -1.94
N VAL A 15 4.89 30.19 -1.87
CA VAL A 15 3.66 30.77 -1.31
C VAL A 15 2.49 30.52 -2.28
N TYR A 16 2.16 29.26 -2.61
CA TYR A 16 1.02 28.98 -3.50
C TYR A 16 0.25 27.66 -3.25
N THR A 17 0.61 26.84 -2.25
CA THR A 17 -0.06 25.53 -2.04
C THR A 17 -0.82 25.35 -0.73
N ALA A 18 -0.73 26.28 0.22
CA ALA A 18 -1.43 26.16 1.51
C ALA A 18 -2.96 26.33 1.40
N SER A 19 -3.47 26.93 0.32
CA SER A 19 -4.89 27.29 0.23
C SER A 19 -5.79 26.14 -0.27
N ARG A 20 -5.27 25.07 -0.89
CA ARG A 20 -6.12 24.01 -1.47
C ARG A 20 -6.22 22.74 -0.63
N VAL A 21 -5.36 22.55 0.37
CA VAL A 21 -5.47 21.44 1.33
C VAL A 21 -6.50 21.77 2.42
N LEU A 22 -6.69 23.05 2.74
CA LEU A 22 -7.69 23.50 3.70
C LEU A 22 -9.13 23.38 3.16
N ASP A 23 -9.34 23.46 1.85
CA ASP A 23 -10.67 23.35 1.23
C ASP A 23 -11.26 21.94 1.35
N VAL A 24 -10.42 20.90 1.24
CA VAL A 24 -10.84 19.50 1.46
C VAL A 24 -11.14 19.25 2.94
N TYR A 25 -10.44 19.93 3.84
CA TYR A 25 -10.62 19.85 5.29
C TYR A 25 -11.86 20.62 5.79
N THR A 26 -12.31 21.64 5.06
CA THR A 26 -13.48 22.46 5.44
C THR A 26 -14.78 21.88 4.89
N ALA A 27 -14.75 21.24 3.71
CA ALA A 27 -15.92 20.56 3.13
C ALA A 27 -16.39 19.35 3.98
N SER A 28 -15.49 18.71 4.72
CA SER A 28 -15.80 17.59 5.62
C SER A 28 -16.36 18.01 6.99
N ARG A 29 -16.21 19.29 7.38
CA ARG A 29 -16.79 19.82 8.64
C ARG A 29 -18.27 20.21 8.52
N GLY A 30 -18.78 20.46 7.32
CA GLY A 30 -20.18 20.85 7.09
C GLY A 30 -21.20 19.70 7.27
N VAL A 31 -20.74 18.45 7.27
CA VAL A 31 -21.60 17.26 7.36
C VAL A 31 -21.59 16.64 8.77
N LEU A 32 -20.77 17.16 9.69
CA LEU A 32 -20.48 16.54 10.99
C LEU A 32 -20.87 17.39 12.22
N ALA A 33 -21.84 18.29 12.07
CA ALA A 33 -22.38 19.07 13.20
C ALA A 33 -23.52 18.36 13.97
N SER A 34 -23.82 17.10 13.68
CA SER A 34 -25.00 16.41 14.26
C SER A 34 -24.71 15.36 15.33
N ILE A 35 -23.45 15.08 15.66
CA ILE A 35 -23.11 14.01 16.61
C ILE A 35 -22.05 14.51 17.57
N LEU A 36 -22.50 15.28 18.56
CA LEU A 36 -21.75 15.55 19.78
C LEU A 36 -22.46 14.86 20.95
N LEU A 37 -21.60 14.30 21.81
CA LEU A 37 -21.75 13.92 23.23
C LEU A 37 -21.71 12.40 23.52
N PRO A 38 -21.16 11.98 24.68
CA PRO A 38 -19.77 12.13 25.10
C PRO A 38 -19.19 10.79 25.64
N GLU A 39 -17.97 10.85 26.16
CA GLU A 39 -17.15 9.77 26.72
C GLU A 39 -17.88 8.64 27.47
N GLU A 40 -17.51 7.39 27.15
CA GLU A 40 -17.14 6.39 28.16
C GLU A 40 -16.30 5.24 27.58
N CYS A 41 -15.44 4.71 28.44
CA CYS A 41 -14.24 3.97 28.13
C CYS A 41 -14.47 2.47 27.96
N SER A 42 -13.58 1.85 27.18
CA SER A 42 -13.10 0.46 27.36
C SER A 42 -14.12 -0.69 27.27
N ARG A 43 -14.29 -1.24 26.06
CA ARG A 43 -14.27 -2.67 25.72
C ARG A 43 -14.69 -2.82 24.26
N ILE A 44 -13.86 -3.46 23.45
CA ILE A 44 -14.28 -3.94 22.13
C ILE A 44 -15.25 -5.08 22.41
N TYR A 45 -16.55 -4.79 22.45
CA TYR A 45 -17.59 -5.81 22.53
C TYR A 45 -17.94 -6.29 21.13
N CYS A 46 -17.83 -7.60 20.90
CA CYS A 46 -18.63 -8.32 19.90
C CYS A 46 -20.10 -7.86 20.07
N PHE A 47 -20.73 -7.31 19.02
CA PHE A 47 -22.17 -7.03 19.00
C PHE A 47 -22.94 -8.35 18.86
N PRO A 48 -23.72 -8.83 19.84
CA PRO A 48 -24.68 -9.88 19.60
C PRO A 48 -26.00 -9.22 19.16
N ARG A 49 -26.52 -9.66 18.03
CA ARG A 49 -27.83 -9.25 17.53
C ARG A 49 -28.92 -9.91 18.39
N SER A 50 -29.79 -9.07 18.95
CA SER A 50 -31.13 -9.36 19.49
C SER A 50 -31.25 -10.13 20.81
N ALA A 51 -31.88 -9.45 21.76
CA ALA A 51 -32.42 -9.98 23.01
C ALA A 51 -33.62 -10.91 22.76
N HIS A 52 -33.66 -12.03 23.48
CA HIS A 52 -34.91 -12.66 23.90
C HIS A 52 -34.74 -13.24 25.31
N ILE A 53 -35.50 -12.67 26.25
CA ILE A 53 -35.66 -13.18 27.60
C ILE A 53 -36.64 -14.35 27.53
N TYR A 54 -36.18 -15.56 27.85
CA TYR A 54 -37.06 -16.68 28.24
C TYR A 54 -36.47 -17.33 29.50
N THR A 55 -37.17 -17.18 30.62
CA THR A 55 -36.97 -17.97 31.83
C THR A 55 -37.67 -19.33 31.69
N ALA A 56 -36.93 -20.45 31.71
CA ALA A 56 -37.40 -21.73 32.26
C ALA A 56 -36.30 -22.82 32.31
N SER A 57 -36.26 -23.47 33.47
CA SER A 57 -35.81 -24.85 33.78
C SER A 57 -34.40 -25.34 33.39
N ARG A 58 -33.64 -25.62 34.45
CA ARG A 58 -32.45 -26.50 34.56
C ARG A 58 -32.24 -27.47 33.38
N GLY A 59 -31.41 -27.05 32.45
CA GLY A 59 -30.55 -27.90 31.64
C GLY A 59 -29.19 -27.20 31.58
N VAL A 60 -28.11 -27.91 31.89
CA VAL A 60 -26.76 -27.42 31.62
C VAL A 60 -26.65 -27.36 30.10
N LEU A 61 -26.89 -26.18 29.53
CA LEU A 61 -26.56 -25.90 28.15
C LEU A 61 -25.06 -25.65 28.13
N ASP A 62 -24.35 -26.55 27.44
CA ASP A 62 -22.94 -26.40 27.12
C ASP A 62 -22.72 -25.02 26.47
N SER A 63 -21.85 -24.20 27.04
CA SER A 63 -21.70 -22.78 26.67
C SER A 63 -20.95 -22.57 25.36
N ASP A 64 -20.78 -23.62 24.56
CA ASP A 64 -19.85 -23.65 23.43
C ASP A 64 -20.43 -23.09 22.12
N THR A 65 -21.50 -22.29 22.22
CA THR A 65 -22.10 -21.57 21.08
C THR A 65 -22.31 -20.08 21.37
N ILE A 66 -21.45 -19.49 22.20
CA ILE A 66 -21.18 -18.06 22.11
C ILE A 66 -20.30 -17.88 20.86
N GLY A 67 -20.86 -17.29 19.80
CA GLY A 67 -20.18 -17.11 18.51
C GLY A 67 -18.72 -16.70 18.69
N SER A 68 -17.81 -17.46 18.10
CA SER A 68 -16.37 -17.25 18.26
C SER A 68 -16.02 -15.81 17.91
N CYS A 69 -15.60 -15.03 18.91
CA CYS A 69 -15.02 -13.72 18.63
C CYS A 69 -13.69 -13.96 17.89
N TYR A 70 -13.52 -13.30 16.74
CA TYR A 70 -12.31 -13.41 15.95
C TYR A 70 -11.12 -12.77 16.67
N ASP A 71 -9.96 -13.42 16.61
CA ASP A 71 -8.71 -12.81 17.08
C ASP A 71 -8.16 -11.82 16.04
N TYR A 72 -8.62 -10.58 16.14
CA TYR A 72 -8.19 -9.49 15.27
C TYR A 72 -6.71 -9.12 15.45
N THR A 73 -6.06 -9.53 16.55
CA THR A 73 -4.61 -9.33 16.73
C THR A 73 -3.84 -10.17 15.73
N THR A 74 -4.12 -11.47 15.70
CA THR A 74 -3.50 -12.40 14.74
C THR A 74 -3.82 -11.99 13.30
N VAL A 75 -5.07 -11.61 13.01
CA VAL A 75 -5.45 -11.13 11.66
C VAL A 75 -4.63 -9.92 11.23
N LEU A 76 -4.40 -8.94 12.12
CA LEU A 76 -3.61 -7.76 11.79
C LEU A 76 -2.13 -8.10 11.58
N GLN A 77 -1.57 -8.98 12.41
CA GLN A 77 -0.18 -9.44 12.29
C GLN A 77 0.04 -10.20 10.98
N ASP A 78 -0.85 -11.12 10.63
CA ASP A 78 -0.79 -11.88 9.37
C ASP A 78 -0.99 -10.97 8.15
N SER A 79 -1.88 -9.98 8.25
CA SER A 79 -2.05 -8.97 7.19
C SER A 79 -0.76 -8.18 6.93
N LEU A 80 0.01 -7.84 7.97
CA LEU A 80 1.30 -7.17 7.81
C LEU A 80 2.38 -8.12 7.28
N LEU A 81 2.31 -9.40 7.64
CA LEU A 81 3.19 -10.43 7.10
C LEU A 81 2.96 -10.66 5.61
N PHE A 82 1.72 -10.50 5.13
CA PHE A 82 1.40 -10.51 3.69
C PHE A 82 2.20 -9.44 2.93
N TYR A 83 2.21 -8.18 3.39
CA TYR A 83 3.01 -7.14 2.73
C TYR A 83 4.51 -7.49 2.75
N GLU A 84 5.00 -8.05 3.83
CA GLU A 84 6.38 -8.53 3.89
C GLU A 84 6.70 -9.62 2.86
N ALA A 85 5.74 -10.50 2.59
CA ALA A 85 5.82 -11.52 1.56
C ALA A 85 5.75 -10.96 0.12
N GLN A 86 5.33 -9.71 -0.07
CA GLN A 86 5.29 -9.02 -1.37
C GLN A 86 6.54 -8.18 -1.68
N ARG A 87 7.51 -8.11 -0.77
CA ARG A 87 8.72 -7.26 -0.95
C ARG A 87 9.52 -7.69 -2.17
N SER A 88 9.96 -6.73 -2.98
CA SER A 88 10.93 -6.94 -4.07
C SER A 88 12.27 -6.28 -3.72
N GLY A 89 13.36 -6.68 -4.37
CA GLY A 89 14.71 -6.18 -4.11
C GLY A 89 15.47 -7.03 -3.10
N LYS A 90 16.52 -6.44 -2.53
CA LYS A 90 17.32 -7.08 -1.48
C LYS A 90 16.57 -7.05 -0.15
N LEU A 91 16.21 -8.21 0.38
CA LEU A 91 15.42 -8.33 1.60
C LEU A 91 16.27 -7.99 2.84
N PRO A 92 15.65 -7.42 3.89
CA PRO A 92 16.38 -7.11 5.11
C PRO A 92 16.71 -8.39 5.88
N SER A 93 17.78 -8.38 6.67
CA SER A 93 18.22 -9.57 7.42
C SER A 93 17.24 -10.01 8.52
N ASP A 94 16.34 -9.13 8.95
CA ASP A 94 15.27 -9.40 9.91
C ASP A 94 13.94 -9.79 9.24
N GLN A 95 13.95 -10.16 7.95
CA GLN A 95 12.79 -10.70 7.24
C GLN A 95 12.30 -11.99 7.92
N ARG A 96 11.03 -11.99 8.33
CA ARG A 96 10.26 -13.08 8.94
C ARG A 96 9.73 -14.07 7.90
N VAL A 97 9.44 -13.62 6.68
CA VAL A 97 8.97 -14.49 5.59
C VAL A 97 10.16 -15.25 4.99
N THR A 98 10.48 -16.42 5.54
CA THR A 98 11.72 -17.17 5.26
C THR A 98 11.79 -17.88 3.90
N TRP A 99 10.65 -18.06 3.24
CA TRP A 99 10.58 -18.68 1.91
C TRP A 99 10.81 -17.67 0.76
N ARG A 100 10.76 -16.36 1.06
CA ARG A 100 11.14 -15.29 0.13
C ARG A 100 12.65 -15.02 0.20
N LYS A 101 13.27 -14.67 -0.92
CA LYS A 101 14.67 -14.22 -0.97
C LYS A 101 14.81 -12.97 -1.86
N ASP A 102 16.04 -12.50 -1.99
CA ASP A 102 16.40 -11.39 -2.86
C ASP A 102 15.92 -11.63 -4.29
N SER A 103 15.23 -10.64 -4.86
CA SER A 103 14.66 -10.73 -6.21
C SER A 103 14.73 -9.39 -6.93
N ALA A 104 14.68 -9.41 -8.27
CA ALA A 104 14.66 -8.21 -9.11
C ALA A 104 15.78 -7.18 -8.77
N LEU A 105 16.98 -7.68 -8.47
CA LEU A 105 18.14 -6.86 -8.05
C LEU A 105 18.70 -5.96 -9.16
N ASN A 106 18.25 -6.17 -10.40
CA ASN A 106 18.65 -5.40 -11.57
C ASN A 106 17.56 -4.41 -12.02
N ASP A 107 16.48 -4.23 -11.24
CA ASP A 107 15.46 -3.22 -11.53
C ASP A 107 16.11 -1.83 -11.55
N LYS A 108 16.12 -1.20 -12.73
CA LYS A 108 16.79 0.06 -12.99
C LYS A 108 15.97 0.95 -13.94
N GLY A 109 16.17 2.26 -13.79
CA GLY A 109 15.62 3.25 -14.71
C GLY A 109 16.34 3.26 -16.06
N ASN A 110 15.85 4.11 -16.96
CA ASN A 110 16.35 4.24 -18.33
C ASN A 110 17.79 4.77 -18.35
N ASP A 111 18.17 5.56 -17.35
CA ASP A 111 19.48 6.18 -17.23
C ASP A 111 20.33 5.53 -16.11
N GLY A 112 19.93 4.34 -15.65
CA GLY A 112 20.66 3.55 -14.66
C GLY A 112 20.31 3.83 -13.19
N GLU A 113 19.23 4.56 -12.93
CA GLU A 113 18.75 4.84 -11.58
C GLU A 113 18.35 3.53 -10.87
N ASP A 114 18.69 3.39 -9.60
CA ASP A 114 18.32 2.19 -8.82
C ASP A 114 16.82 2.18 -8.52
N LEU A 115 16.10 1.18 -9.04
CA LEU A 115 14.66 0.98 -8.80
C LEU A 115 14.36 -0.34 -8.06
N THR A 116 15.37 -0.91 -7.39
CA THR A 116 15.20 -2.05 -6.49
C THR A 116 14.41 -1.65 -5.23
N GLY A 117 13.70 -2.60 -4.62
CA GLY A 117 12.81 -2.35 -3.48
C GLY A 117 11.33 -2.36 -3.87
N GLY A 118 10.46 -1.84 -3.01
CA GLY A 118 9.02 -1.74 -3.27
C GLY A 118 8.31 -3.09 -3.21
N TYR A 119 7.04 -3.10 -3.64
CA TYR A 119 6.17 -4.27 -3.58
C TYR A 119 5.81 -4.79 -4.97
N TYR A 120 5.70 -6.11 -5.09
CA TYR A 120 4.93 -6.73 -6.18
C TYR A 120 3.44 -6.51 -5.95
N ASP A 121 2.70 -6.29 -7.03
CA ASP A 121 1.31 -5.82 -6.95
C ASP A 121 0.34 -6.89 -6.45
N ALA A 122 0.39 -8.08 -7.04
CA ALA A 122 -0.52 -9.17 -6.70
C ALA A 122 0.20 -10.53 -6.70
N GLY A 123 -0.29 -11.50 -7.47
CA GLY A 123 0.38 -12.79 -7.70
C GLY A 123 1.43 -12.73 -8.83
N ASP A 124 1.62 -11.55 -9.42
CA ASP A 124 2.60 -11.25 -10.45
C ASP A 124 3.81 -10.52 -9.86
N TYR A 125 4.77 -10.15 -10.70
CA TYR A 125 6.00 -9.48 -10.27
C TYR A 125 6.18 -8.08 -10.86
N VAL A 126 5.13 -7.50 -11.43
CA VAL A 126 5.16 -6.10 -11.83
C VAL A 126 5.05 -5.19 -10.61
N LYS A 127 5.82 -4.10 -10.60
CA LYS A 127 5.69 -3.02 -9.62
C LYS A 127 4.79 -1.96 -10.20
N PHE A 128 3.51 -1.98 -9.84
CA PHE A 128 2.56 -0.95 -10.23
C PHE A 128 2.52 0.16 -9.18
N GLY A 129 3.08 1.33 -9.50
CA GLY A 129 3.26 2.41 -8.53
C GLY A 129 1.96 3.02 -8.03
N PHE A 130 0.89 3.04 -8.83
CA PHE A 130 -0.40 3.59 -8.42
C PHE A 130 -1.09 2.76 -7.32
N PRO A 131 -1.35 1.45 -7.49
CA PRO A 131 -1.90 0.62 -6.41
C PRO A 131 -0.94 0.49 -5.21
N MET A 132 0.37 0.52 -5.43
CA MET A 132 1.34 0.58 -4.32
C MET A 132 1.21 1.87 -3.49
N ALA A 133 1.05 3.02 -4.15
CA ALA A 133 0.84 4.32 -3.49
C ALA A 133 -0.49 4.35 -2.73
N PHE A 134 -1.56 3.83 -3.33
CA PHE A 134 -2.86 3.68 -2.66
C PHE A 134 -2.74 2.82 -1.40
N THR A 135 -2.15 1.64 -1.51
CA THR A 135 -1.91 0.72 -0.38
C THR A 135 -1.12 1.39 0.73
N THR A 136 -0.05 2.10 0.39
CA THR A 136 0.78 2.82 1.37
C THR A 136 0.00 3.92 2.08
N THR A 137 -0.88 4.60 1.36
CA THR A 137 -1.77 5.63 1.92
C THR A 137 -2.75 5.01 2.91
N VAL A 138 -3.39 3.89 2.56
CA VAL A 138 -4.34 3.19 3.44
C VAL A 138 -3.65 2.64 4.69
N LEU A 139 -2.46 2.05 4.57
CA LEU A 139 -1.68 1.60 5.73
C LEU A 139 -1.32 2.76 6.66
N SER A 140 -0.88 3.88 6.08
CA SER A 140 -0.51 5.08 6.84
C SER A 140 -1.72 5.67 7.56
N TRP A 141 -2.86 5.76 6.86
CA TRP A 141 -4.10 6.26 7.44
C TRP A 141 -4.59 5.33 8.56
N GLY A 142 -4.62 4.02 8.34
CA GLY A 142 -5.02 3.05 9.35
C GLY A 142 -4.18 3.13 10.62
N LEU A 143 -2.84 3.28 10.49
CA LEU A 143 -1.97 3.44 11.64
C LEU A 143 -2.22 4.76 12.40
N LEU A 144 -2.51 5.86 11.69
CA LEU A 144 -2.80 7.15 12.31
C LEU A 144 -4.13 7.15 13.07
N ASP A 145 -5.20 6.63 12.47
CA ASP A 145 -6.53 6.66 13.07
C ASP A 145 -6.72 5.60 14.16
N HIS A 146 -5.98 4.49 14.09
CA HIS A 146 -6.16 3.33 14.97
C HIS A 146 -4.89 2.92 15.71
N GLU A 147 -4.00 3.86 16.04
CA GLU A 147 -2.70 3.58 16.68
C GLU A 147 -2.84 2.69 17.93
N ASN A 148 -3.86 2.92 18.77
CA ASN A 148 -4.13 2.10 19.97
C ASN A 148 -4.35 0.61 19.64
N GLY A 149 -5.03 0.32 18.52
CA GLY A 149 -5.23 -1.05 18.05
C GLY A 149 -3.92 -1.71 17.64
N TYR A 150 -3.09 -1.00 16.87
CA TYR A 150 -1.74 -1.47 16.51
C TYR A 150 -0.84 -1.65 17.74
N GLN A 151 -0.92 -0.77 18.74
CA GLN A 151 -0.17 -0.89 19.99
C GLN A 151 -0.57 -2.13 20.77
N LYS A 152 -1.87 -2.38 20.94
CA LYS A 152 -2.39 -3.59 21.60
C LYS A 152 -2.01 -4.88 20.88
N ALA A 153 -1.97 -4.84 19.55
CA ALA A 153 -1.53 -5.95 18.73
C ALA A 153 0.00 -6.10 18.64
N ASN A 154 0.78 -5.19 19.24
CA ASN A 154 2.23 -5.12 19.11
C ASN A 154 2.72 -5.04 17.64
N SER A 155 1.96 -4.34 16.78
CA SER A 155 2.16 -4.29 15.32
C SER A 155 2.53 -2.90 14.78
N VAL A 156 2.77 -1.91 15.66
CA VAL A 156 3.12 -0.54 15.25
C VAL A 156 4.38 -0.52 14.40
N ASP A 157 5.44 -1.20 14.84
CA ASP A 157 6.73 -1.19 14.15
C ASP A 157 6.68 -1.98 12.84
N ASP A 158 5.92 -3.07 12.79
CA ASP A 158 5.70 -3.84 11.56
C ASP A 158 4.96 -3.03 10.51
N CYS A 159 3.91 -2.30 10.90
CA CYS A 159 3.18 -1.40 10.01
C CYS A 159 4.10 -0.27 9.50
N ARG A 160 4.90 0.33 10.38
CA ARG A 160 5.91 1.34 9.99
C ARG A 160 6.94 0.77 9.03
N LYS A 161 7.43 -0.46 9.24
CA LYS A 161 8.35 -1.13 8.31
C LYS A 161 7.69 -1.35 6.95
N ALA A 162 6.42 -1.71 6.90
CA ALA A 162 5.69 -1.86 5.64
C ALA A 162 5.56 -0.52 4.88
N ILE A 163 5.12 0.53 5.56
CA ILE A 163 5.04 1.89 4.98
C ILE A 163 6.43 2.37 4.51
N LYS A 164 7.47 2.14 5.33
CA LYS A 164 8.84 2.52 4.99
C LYS A 164 9.33 1.82 3.73
N TRP A 165 9.03 0.52 3.56
CA TRP A 165 9.47 -0.25 2.40
C TRP A 165 8.96 0.32 1.07
N ALA A 166 7.68 0.73 1.03
CA ALA A 166 7.11 1.38 -0.15
C ALA A 166 7.66 2.80 -0.34
N THR A 167 7.73 3.59 0.74
CA THR A 167 8.18 4.98 0.64
C THR A 167 9.66 5.12 0.28
N ASP A 168 10.52 4.19 0.71
CA ASP A 168 11.90 4.11 0.25
C ASP A 168 11.97 3.91 -1.27
N TRP A 169 11.07 3.10 -1.84
CA TRP A 169 10.97 2.91 -3.29
C TRP A 169 10.42 4.15 -4.00
N PHE A 170 9.41 4.84 -3.45
CA PHE A 170 8.91 6.11 -4.01
C PHE A 170 10.00 7.18 -4.07
N LEU A 171 10.88 7.24 -3.07
CA LEU A 171 12.01 8.17 -3.06
C LEU A 171 13.02 7.83 -4.16
N LYS A 172 13.28 6.55 -4.42
CA LYS A 172 14.10 6.12 -5.56
C LYS A 172 13.44 6.42 -6.91
N ALA A 173 12.13 6.22 -7.01
CA ALA A 173 11.36 6.44 -8.23
C ALA A 173 11.21 7.92 -8.60
N HIS A 174 11.25 8.84 -7.63
CA HIS A 174 11.19 10.29 -7.86
C HIS A 174 12.59 10.87 -8.10
N VAL A 175 13.06 10.75 -9.34
CA VAL A 175 14.46 11.05 -9.70
C VAL A 175 14.73 12.54 -9.92
N SER A 176 13.72 13.32 -10.31
CA SER A 176 13.81 14.78 -10.39
C SER A 176 12.42 15.41 -10.24
N ALA A 177 12.36 16.75 -10.15
CA ALA A 177 11.13 17.48 -9.80
C ALA A 177 9.91 17.15 -10.66
N ASN A 178 10.11 16.75 -11.93
CA ASN A 178 9.03 16.41 -12.84
C ASN A 178 9.24 15.03 -13.50
N GLU A 179 9.98 14.15 -12.84
CA GLU A 179 10.26 12.81 -13.36
C GLU A 179 10.06 11.75 -12.28
N TYR A 180 9.15 10.81 -12.57
CA TYR A 180 8.76 9.78 -11.62
C TYR A 180 8.56 8.43 -12.29
N TYR A 181 9.27 7.39 -11.85
CA TYR A 181 9.04 6.03 -12.31
C TYR A 181 7.75 5.46 -11.72
N GLY A 182 6.73 5.29 -12.57
CA GLY A 182 5.45 4.75 -12.16
C GLY A 182 5.42 3.23 -12.14
N GLN A 183 6.23 2.56 -12.96
CA GLN A 183 6.18 1.10 -13.11
C GLN A 183 7.55 0.52 -13.41
N VAL A 184 7.78 -0.70 -12.91
CA VAL A 184 8.89 -1.57 -13.34
C VAL A 184 8.35 -2.96 -13.63
N GLY A 185 8.69 -3.48 -14.80
CA GLY A 185 8.14 -4.72 -15.35
C GLY A 185 7.05 -4.47 -16.40
N SER A 186 6.87 -5.42 -17.30
CA SER A 186 5.81 -5.42 -18.32
C SER A 186 4.80 -6.51 -17.99
N GLY A 187 3.53 -6.15 -17.77
CA GLY A 187 2.48 -7.13 -17.46
C GLY A 187 2.41 -8.29 -18.45
N THR A 188 2.49 -8.00 -19.76
CA THR A 188 2.44 -9.05 -20.79
C THR A 188 3.57 -10.08 -20.66
N VAL A 189 4.79 -9.63 -20.38
CA VAL A 189 5.96 -10.52 -20.30
C VAL A 189 5.99 -11.24 -18.95
N ASP A 190 5.64 -10.52 -17.90
CA ASP A 190 5.59 -11.03 -16.53
C ASP A 190 4.52 -12.13 -16.39
N HIS A 191 3.30 -11.87 -16.89
CA HIS A 191 2.16 -12.78 -16.80
C HIS A 191 2.23 -13.97 -17.76
N ALA A 192 3.17 -13.95 -18.72
CA ALA A 192 3.44 -15.10 -19.59
C ALA A 192 4.30 -16.17 -18.89
N SER A 193 4.79 -15.91 -17.67
CA SER A 193 5.60 -16.83 -16.89
C SER A 193 4.96 -17.14 -15.55
N TRP A 194 5.11 -18.40 -15.10
CA TRP A 194 4.73 -18.82 -13.75
C TRP A 194 5.95 -19.41 -13.05
N GLY A 195 6.46 -18.70 -12.05
CA GLY A 195 7.69 -19.07 -11.36
C GLY A 195 7.87 -18.22 -10.11
N ARG A 196 8.99 -18.37 -9.42
CA ARG A 196 9.30 -17.55 -8.23
C ARG A 196 9.89 -16.20 -8.64
N PRO A 197 9.71 -15.11 -7.86
CA PRO A 197 10.32 -13.82 -8.19
C PRO A 197 11.86 -13.89 -8.17
N GLU A 198 12.45 -14.78 -7.38
CA GLU A 198 13.90 -14.99 -7.28
C GLU A 198 14.52 -15.55 -8.57
N ASP A 199 13.73 -16.21 -9.42
CA ASP A 199 14.19 -16.89 -10.64
C ASP A 199 13.80 -16.16 -11.92
N MET A 200 13.31 -14.91 -11.82
CA MET A 200 12.93 -14.12 -12.98
C MET A 200 14.11 -13.90 -13.93
N THR A 201 13.97 -14.33 -15.18
CA THR A 201 14.96 -14.12 -16.25
C THR A 201 14.48 -13.14 -17.32
N MET A 202 13.23 -12.72 -17.28
CA MET A 202 12.67 -11.81 -18.26
C MET A 202 13.16 -10.38 -18.06
N GLU A 203 13.15 -9.60 -19.14
CA GLU A 203 13.41 -8.16 -19.08
C GLU A 203 12.30 -7.44 -18.31
N ARG A 204 12.72 -6.49 -17.47
CA ARG A 204 11.83 -5.73 -16.57
C ARG A 204 11.96 -4.22 -16.84
N PRO A 205 11.35 -3.71 -17.93
CA PRO A 205 11.50 -2.31 -18.31
C PRO A 205 10.87 -1.37 -17.28
N ALA A 206 11.46 -0.19 -17.11
CA ALA A 206 10.95 0.87 -16.26
C ALA A 206 10.20 1.92 -17.08
N PHE A 207 9.09 2.44 -16.54
CA PHE A 207 8.25 3.44 -17.21
C PHE A 207 8.14 4.70 -16.35
N LYS A 208 8.56 5.83 -16.92
CA LYS A 208 8.63 7.14 -16.26
C LYS A 208 7.51 8.05 -16.72
N ILE A 209 6.94 8.80 -15.79
CA ILE A 209 6.05 9.94 -16.02
C ILE A 209 6.91 11.19 -16.07
N THR A 210 6.70 12.01 -17.10
CA THR A 210 7.43 13.26 -17.32
C THR A 210 6.45 14.38 -17.71
N THR A 211 6.94 15.62 -17.84
CA THR A 211 6.14 16.73 -18.39
C THR A 211 5.70 16.48 -19.84
N SER A 212 6.51 15.76 -20.63
CA SER A 212 6.21 15.40 -22.01
C SER A 212 5.34 14.14 -22.14
N ALA A 213 5.27 13.31 -21.09
CA ALA A 213 4.43 12.12 -21.01
C ALA A 213 3.69 12.10 -19.64
N PRO A 214 2.63 12.92 -19.48
CA PRO A 214 1.94 13.05 -18.19
C PRO A 214 1.17 11.76 -17.82
N GLY A 215 0.99 11.55 -16.51
CA GLY A 215 0.54 10.30 -15.89
C GLY A 215 -0.84 9.75 -16.31
N GLN A 216 -1.59 10.44 -17.16
CA GLN A 216 -2.83 9.93 -17.77
C GLN A 216 -2.53 8.73 -18.67
N ALA A 217 -1.46 8.77 -19.47
CA ALA A 217 -1.02 7.64 -20.28
C ALA A 217 -0.56 6.45 -19.41
N PHE A 218 -0.05 6.75 -18.22
CA PHE A 218 0.38 5.73 -17.25
C PHE A 218 -0.81 5.02 -16.57
N ILE A 219 -1.83 5.77 -16.15
CA ILE A 219 -3.09 5.19 -15.63
C ILE A 219 -3.77 4.33 -16.70
N ILE A 220 -3.81 4.78 -17.96
CA ILE A 220 -4.35 4.00 -19.07
C ILE A 220 -3.57 2.69 -19.29
N LYS A 221 -2.24 2.71 -19.13
CA LYS A 221 -1.41 1.51 -19.27
C LYS A 221 -1.65 0.51 -18.13
N LEU A 222 -1.82 0.99 -16.90
CA LEU A 222 -2.20 0.17 -15.74
C LEU A 222 -3.58 -0.49 -15.90
N THR A 223 -4.57 0.25 -16.37
CA THR A 223 -5.93 -0.30 -16.61
C THR A 223 -5.98 -1.22 -17.83
N SER A 224 -5.15 -0.98 -18.84
CA SER A 224 -5.00 -1.89 -20.00
C SER A 224 -4.30 -3.21 -19.63
N GLY A 225 -3.42 -3.23 -18.63
CA GLY A 225 -2.84 -4.48 -18.09
C GLY A 225 -3.89 -5.35 -17.38
N ALA A 226 -4.92 -4.75 -16.79
CA ALA A 226 -6.09 -5.45 -16.25
C ALA A 226 -7.10 -5.90 -17.34
N SER A 227 -6.90 -5.46 -18.59
CA SER A 227 -7.79 -5.70 -19.72
C SER A 227 -7.07 -6.58 -20.75
N VAL A 228 -6.92 -7.87 -20.44
CA VAL A 228 -6.42 -8.86 -21.40
C VAL A 228 -7.37 -8.87 -22.63
N TYR A 229 -6.80 -8.62 -23.83
CA TYR A 229 -7.40 -8.43 -25.18
C TYR A 229 -7.93 -7.00 -25.45
N LYS A 230 -7.55 -6.24 -26.49
CA LYS A 230 -7.05 -6.52 -27.85
C LYS A 230 -6.46 -5.21 -28.45
N ASP A 231 -5.35 -5.30 -29.20
CA ASP A 231 -5.01 -4.42 -30.35
C ASP A 231 -4.66 -2.91 -30.16
N ASP A 232 -3.69 -2.50 -29.33
CA ASP A 232 -3.16 -1.10 -29.35
C ASP A 232 -1.61 -0.98 -29.42
N LEU A 233 -1.01 -1.82 -30.27
CA LEU A 233 0.28 -1.54 -30.91
C LEU A 233 0.11 -0.38 -31.92
N ALA A 234 0.54 0.86 -31.62
CA ALA A 234 0.84 1.83 -32.70
C ALA A 234 1.71 3.05 -32.35
N LEU A 235 1.77 3.56 -31.11
CA LEU A 235 2.21 4.97 -30.91
C LEU A 235 3.49 5.21 -30.10
N GLN A 236 4.32 4.20 -29.81
CA GLN A 236 5.61 4.42 -29.12
C GLN A 236 6.87 4.10 -29.93
N GLN A 237 6.77 3.94 -31.27
CA GLN A 237 7.96 3.67 -32.10
C GLN A 237 7.94 4.42 -33.46
N GLN A 238 7.81 5.75 -33.45
CA GLN A 238 8.40 6.55 -34.53
C GLN A 238 9.52 7.41 -33.94
N PRO A 239 10.78 7.23 -34.40
CA PRO A 239 11.92 7.97 -33.88
C PRO A 239 11.88 9.43 -34.31
N ALA A 240 12.56 10.28 -33.53
CA ALA A 240 12.90 11.63 -33.96
C ALA A 240 13.88 11.57 -35.13
N THR A 241 13.38 11.78 -36.35
CA THR A 241 14.06 12.38 -37.52
C THR A 241 13.01 12.91 -38.49
#